data_AF-A0A950EEL4-F1
#
_entry.id   AF-A0A950EEL4-F1
#
_cell.length_a   1.000
_cell.length_b   1.000
_cell.length_c   1.000
_cell.angle_alpha   90.00
_cell.angle_beta   90.00
_cell.angle_gamma   90.00
#
_symmetry.space_group_name_H-M   'P 1'
#
loop_
_entity.id
_entity.type
_entity.pdbx_description
1 polymer ?
#
loop_
_entity_poly.entity_id
_entity_poly.type
_entity_poly.pdbx_seq_one_letter_code
_entity_poly.pdbx_strand_id
1 'polypeptide(L)'
;MRRTTLAILGLGWSLWVVPMVHGQAPLPSPVSELNHLVHEMSEHVRHLGDDISADLGQAPQGQILIQDTQELAQAIGEFRETLHNSLDTYQVRQSYSGIDNTWHHLQAQLAQPGFNTPAVARAASRVGEADARIHQVLGLNTLPANYYGAGQAPTGMAETQRLAHALVERAEALAVTIRADMVGGGGRLLQDAVNLAQAADLFHDGIDLNARPDIARNGFAGVAALSDRLEQDLAAIPPPPRVQAAWQAFQAVEVLLRQDLGLPNAPQDLALSAIPVGSPSPVVALADQLVTQVNAFIQVFSQTAGAVPEGGFFLADAQRLQAAAADFRQDAARGLNTGQLAYEFRDVDALWQRLARRTNRIARGRSGPNIQQVASMGQTIAQIHQLLGMPGFAPMVISIPTP
;
A
#
# COMPACT_ATOMS: atom_id res chain seq x y z
N MET A 1 -26.40 67.41 -22.71
CA MET A 1 -27.87 67.33 -22.58
C MET A 1 -28.51 67.27 -23.96
N ARG A 2 -28.99 66.11 -24.39
CA ARG A 2 -30.16 65.94 -25.28
C ARG A 2 -30.40 64.44 -25.45
N ARG A 3 -31.55 64.00 -24.94
CA ARG A 3 -32.13 62.68 -25.18
C ARG A 3 -32.68 62.65 -26.60
N THR A 4 -32.57 61.51 -27.28
CA THR A 4 -33.44 61.21 -28.42
C THR A 4 -33.83 59.74 -28.34
N THR A 5 -35.11 59.54 -28.08
CA THR A 5 -35.84 58.29 -27.95
C THR A 5 -36.18 57.78 -29.34
N LEU A 6 -35.96 56.50 -29.63
CA LEU A 6 -36.54 55.84 -30.81
C LEU A 6 -37.04 54.46 -30.37
N ALA A 7 -38.37 54.33 -30.39
CA ALA A 7 -39.09 53.10 -30.10
C ALA A 7 -39.20 52.28 -31.39
N ILE A 8 -38.89 50.99 -31.31
CA ILE A 8 -39.16 50.01 -32.36
C ILE A 8 -40.06 48.92 -31.75
N LEU A 9 -41.27 48.82 -32.27
CA LEU A 9 -42.23 47.73 -32.06
C LEU A 9 -41.77 46.51 -32.87
N GLY A 10 -41.44 45.43 -32.19
CA GLY A 10 -41.18 44.11 -32.80
C GLY A 10 -42.20 43.09 -32.31
N LEU A 11 -43.13 42.71 -33.19
CA LEU A 11 -44.02 41.56 -33.04
C LEU A 11 -43.18 40.26 -33.13
N GLY A 12 -42.93 39.62 -31.99
CA GLY A 12 -42.26 38.32 -31.91
C GLY A 12 -43.27 37.17 -31.83
N TRP A 13 -43.22 36.28 -32.82
CA TRP A 13 -44.00 35.04 -32.87
C TRP A 13 -43.49 34.04 -31.82
N SER A 14 -44.38 33.55 -30.96
CA SER A 14 -44.09 32.48 -30.00
C SER A 14 -44.26 31.11 -30.67
N LEU A 15 -43.15 30.57 -31.19
CA LEU A 15 -43.03 29.15 -31.50
C LEU A 15 -42.76 28.38 -30.21
N TRP A 16 -43.71 27.54 -29.81
CA TRP A 16 -43.54 26.58 -28.73
C TRP A 16 -42.55 25.49 -29.18
N VAL A 17 -41.31 25.55 -28.70
CA VAL A 17 -40.37 24.43 -28.77
C VAL A 17 -40.68 23.52 -27.60
N VAL A 18 -41.24 22.34 -27.88
CA VAL A 18 -41.32 21.25 -26.91
C VAL A 18 -39.91 20.66 -26.76
N PRO A 19 -39.29 20.66 -25.57
CA PRO A 19 -38.03 19.97 -25.38
C PRO A 19 -38.28 18.45 -25.47
N MET A 20 -37.79 17.82 -26.54
CA MET A 20 -37.59 16.38 -26.56
C MET A 20 -36.49 16.02 -25.57
N VAL A 21 -36.89 15.65 -24.35
CA VAL A 21 -36.03 14.97 -23.38
C VAL A 21 -35.63 13.62 -23.97
N HIS A 22 -34.49 13.57 -24.64
CA HIS A 22 -33.81 12.31 -24.92
C HIS A 22 -33.30 11.80 -23.58
N GLY A 23 -33.90 10.71 -23.08
CA GLY A 23 -33.45 10.05 -21.85
C GLY A 23 -32.00 9.58 -22.03
N GLN A 24 -31.04 10.37 -21.54
CA GLN A 24 -29.68 9.88 -21.31
C GLN A 24 -29.78 8.73 -20.31
N ALA A 25 -29.27 7.56 -20.72
CA ALA A 25 -29.10 6.45 -19.79
C ALA A 25 -28.26 6.95 -18.60
N PRO A 26 -28.65 6.61 -17.36
CA PRO A 26 -27.88 7.02 -16.18
C PRO A 26 -26.44 6.52 -16.33
N LEU A 27 -25.47 7.42 -16.15
CA LEU A 27 -24.06 7.05 -16.12
C LEU A 27 -23.85 5.98 -15.04
N PRO A 28 -23.03 4.95 -15.29
CA PRO A 28 -22.71 3.95 -14.28
C PRO A 28 -22.13 4.66 -13.05
N SER A 29 -22.53 4.22 -11.85
CA SER A 29 -21.93 4.74 -10.64
C SER A 29 -20.48 4.27 -10.53
N PRO A 30 -19.54 5.05 -9.96
CA PRO A 30 -18.15 4.62 -9.78
C PRO A 30 -18.01 3.28 -9.06
N VAL A 31 -18.93 2.97 -8.14
CA VAL A 31 -18.99 1.68 -7.44
C VAL A 31 -19.39 0.52 -8.38
N SER A 32 -20.31 0.75 -9.32
CA SER A 32 -20.68 -0.27 -10.32
C SER A 32 -19.55 -0.52 -11.31
N GLU A 33 -18.83 0.52 -11.71
CA GLU A 33 -17.66 0.43 -12.57
C GLU A 33 -16.51 -0.33 -11.88
N LEU A 34 -16.22 0.02 -10.62
CA LEU A 34 -15.20 -0.66 -9.83
C LEU A 34 -15.52 -2.14 -9.63
N ASN A 35 -16.78 -2.50 -9.34
CA ASN A 35 -17.20 -3.90 -9.21
C ASN A 35 -17.00 -4.68 -10.52
N HIS A 36 -17.29 -4.06 -11.67
CA HIS A 36 -17.06 -4.66 -12.98
C HIS A 36 -15.56 -4.88 -13.22
N LEU A 37 -14.72 -3.86 -12.96
CA LEU A 37 -13.26 -3.96 -13.16
C LEU A 37 -12.62 -5.01 -12.24
N VAL A 38 -13.04 -5.10 -10.98
CA VAL A 38 -12.56 -6.12 -10.04
C VAL A 38 -12.95 -7.53 -10.49
N HIS A 39 -14.16 -7.69 -11.05
CA HIS A 39 -14.55 -8.96 -11.64
C HIS A 39 -13.69 -9.30 -12.86
N GLU A 40 -13.48 -8.34 -13.76
CA GLU A 40 -12.63 -8.49 -14.96
C GLU A 40 -11.18 -8.87 -14.58
N MET A 41 -10.60 -8.19 -13.59
CA MET A 41 -9.27 -8.51 -13.06
C MET A 41 -9.21 -9.94 -12.50
N SER A 42 -10.24 -10.39 -11.78
CA SER A 42 -10.32 -11.77 -11.27
C SER A 42 -10.28 -12.81 -12.38
N GLU A 43 -11.04 -12.60 -13.46
CA GLU A 43 -11.03 -13.50 -14.63
C GLU A 43 -9.68 -13.46 -15.36
N HIS A 44 -9.09 -12.27 -15.53
CA HIS A 44 -7.77 -12.14 -16.14
C HIS A 44 -6.68 -12.85 -15.34
N VAL A 45 -6.71 -12.76 -14.00
CA VAL A 45 -5.75 -13.46 -13.13
C VAL A 45 -5.94 -14.98 -13.20
N ARG A 46 -7.18 -15.49 -13.30
CA ARG A 46 -7.42 -16.92 -13.51
C ARG A 46 -6.83 -17.40 -14.83
N HIS A 47 -7.09 -16.68 -15.93
CA HIS A 47 -6.51 -17.01 -17.23
C HIS A 47 -4.98 -16.93 -17.23
N LEU A 48 -4.39 -15.97 -16.51
CA LEU A 48 -2.94 -15.92 -16.33
C LEU A 48 -2.43 -17.19 -15.61
N GLY A 49 -3.12 -17.64 -14.57
CA GLY A 49 -2.80 -18.91 -13.88
C GLY A 49 -2.90 -20.13 -14.81
N ASP A 50 -3.92 -20.19 -15.65
CA ASP A 50 -4.09 -21.27 -16.65
C ASP A 50 -2.94 -21.27 -17.67
N ASP A 51 -2.58 -20.09 -18.19
CA ASP A 51 -1.48 -19.93 -19.16
C ASP A 51 -0.12 -20.30 -18.53
N ILE A 52 0.14 -19.88 -17.28
CA ILE A 52 1.34 -20.29 -16.54
C ILE A 52 1.34 -21.80 -16.30
N SER A 53 0.20 -22.39 -15.95
CA SER A 53 0.09 -23.84 -15.74
C SER A 53 0.41 -24.64 -16.99
N ALA A 54 -0.13 -24.22 -18.14
CA ALA A 54 0.14 -24.84 -19.43
C ALA A 54 1.60 -24.72 -19.86
N ASP A 55 2.19 -23.52 -19.75
CA ASP A 55 3.52 -23.24 -20.31
C ASP A 55 4.67 -23.55 -19.34
N LEU A 56 4.45 -23.38 -18.03
CA LEU A 56 5.48 -23.39 -17.00
C LEU A 56 5.22 -24.41 -15.89
N GLY A 57 4.04 -25.07 -15.85
CA GLY A 57 3.63 -25.90 -14.72
C GLY A 57 4.53 -27.11 -14.42
N GLN A 58 5.38 -27.52 -15.35
CA GLN A 58 6.37 -28.59 -15.13
C GLN A 58 7.63 -28.09 -14.39
N ALA A 59 7.90 -26.79 -14.39
CA ALA A 59 9.03 -26.19 -13.69
C ALA A 59 8.67 -25.93 -12.21
N PRO A 60 9.59 -26.16 -11.25
CA PRO A 60 9.36 -25.83 -9.84
C PRO A 60 8.95 -24.37 -9.63
N GLN A 61 9.56 -23.44 -10.37
CA GLN A 61 9.21 -22.03 -10.32
C GLN A 61 7.85 -21.72 -10.96
N GLY A 62 7.40 -22.50 -11.96
CA GLY A 62 6.05 -22.38 -12.49
C GLY A 62 4.98 -22.72 -11.47
N GLN A 63 5.23 -23.70 -10.59
CA GLN A 63 4.31 -24.04 -9.49
C GLN A 63 4.16 -22.89 -8.47
N ILE A 64 5.24 -22.18 -8.19
CA ILE A 64 5.25 -20.97 -7.33
C ILE A 64 4.38 -19.88 -7.95
N LEU A 65 4.53 -19.64 -9.27
CA LEU A 65 3.75 -18.64 -10.01
C LEU A 65 2.25 -19.00 -10.06
N ILE A 66 1.91 -20.28 -10.30
CA ILE A 66 0.53 -20.76 -10.28
C ILE A 66 -0.09 -20.49 -8.90
N GLN A 67 0.62 -20.81 -7.82
CA GLN A 67 0.16 -20.52 -6.46
C GLN A 67 -0.11 -19.02 -6.28
N ASP A 68 0.81 -18.15 -6.72
CA ASP A 68 0.65 -16.70 -6.57
C ASP A 68 -0.55 -16.17 -7.35
N THR A 69 -0.82 -16.69 -8.54
CA THR A 69 -2.03 -16.32 -9.31
C THR A 69 -3.33 -16.75 -8.60
N GLN A 70 -3.36 -17.95 -8.01
CA GLN A 70 -4.53 -18.43 -7.27
C GLN A 70 -4.83 -17.55 -6.06
N GLU A 71 -3.78 -17.12 -5.37
CA GLU A 71 -3.91 -16.27 -4.20
C GLU A 71 -4.28 -14.84 -4.54
N LEU A 72 -3.71 -14.28 -5.62
CA LEU A 72 -4.15 -13.00 -6.16
C LEU A 72 -5.64 -13.05 -6.53
N ALA A 73 -6.09 -14.12 -7.20
CA ALA A 73 -7.51 -14.31 -7.52
C ALA A 73 -8.39 -14.41 -6.27
N GLN A 74 -7.91 -15.06 -5.20
CA GLN A 74 -8.61 -15.11 -3.91
C GLN A 74 -8.70 -13.72 -3.27
N ALA A 75 -7.60 -12.97 -3.20
CA ALA A 75 -7.55 -11.62 -2.64
C ALA A 75 -8.50 -10.66 -3.38
N ILE A 76 -8.55 -10.74 -4.71
CA ILE A 76 -9.51 -9.99 -5.54
C ILE A 76 -10.96 -10.38 -5.19
N GLY A 77 -11.22 -11.67 -4.92
CA GLY A 77 -12.52 -12.14 -4.46
C GLY A 77 -12.93 -11.53 -3.11
N GLU A 78 -12.03 -11.53 -2.13
CA GLU A 78 -12.24 -10.94 -0.79
C GLU A 78 -12.43 -9.42 -0.86
N PHE A 79 -11.68 -8.74 -1.74
CA PHE A 79 -11.86 -7.32 -1.99
C PHE A 79 -13.22 -7.01 -2.60
N ARG A 80 -13.71 -7.83 -3.54
CA ARG A 80 -15.06 -7.69 -4.08
C ARG A 80 -16.14 -7.79 -2.99
N GLU A 81 -15.97 -8.68 -2.01
CA GLU A 81 -16.88 -8.75 -0.86
C GLU A 81 -16.80 -7.48 0.00
N THR A 82 -15.60 -6.93 0.18
CA THR A 82 -15.40 -5.67 0.91
C THR A 82 -16.09 -4.50 0.21
N LEU A 83 -15.99 -4.43 -1.12
CA LEU A 83 -16.69 -3.42 -1.94
C LEU A 83 -18.22 -3.48 -1.81
N HIS A 84 -18.79 -4.66 -1.64
CA HIS A 84 -20.24 -4.80 -1.43
C HIS A 84 -20.67 -4.33 -0.04
N ASN A 85 -19.77 -4.40 0.94
CA ASN A 85 -20.08 -4.15 2.36
C ASN A 85 -19.65 -2.76 2.85
N SER A 86 -18.82 -2.03 2.10
CA SER A 86 -18.29 -0.72 2.51
C SER A 86 -18.54 0.35 1.45
N LEU A 87 -19.02 1.51 1.91
CA LEU A 87 -19.10 2.75 1.12
C LEU A 87 -17.92 3.69 1.42
N ASP A 88 -17.00 3.30 2.31
CA ASP A 88 -15.87 4.12 2.70
C ASP A 88 -14.71 3.93 1.71
N THR A 89 -14.48 4.95 0.88
CA THR A 89 -13.40 4.99 -0.11
C THR A 89 -12.03 4.71 0.52
N TYR A 90 -11.80 5.14 1.77
CA TYR A 90 -10.52 4.89 2.44
C TYR A 90 -10.30 3.40 2.72
N GLN A 91 -11.32 2.74 3.26
CA GLN A 91 -11.26 1.29 3.52
C GLN A 91 -11.08 0.51 2.21
N VAL A 92 -11.73 0.95 1.13
CA VAL A 92 -11.59 0.36 -0.19
C VAL A 92 -10.16 0.49 -0.72
N ARG A 93 -9.56 1.69 -0.67
CA ARG A 93 -8.16 1.91 -1.08
C ARG A 93 -7.20 1.03 -0.27
N GLN A 94 -7.38 0.98 1.06
CA GLN A 94 -6.56 0.17 1.95
C GLN A 94 -6.69 -1.34 1.66
N SER A 95 -7.88 -1.84 1.33
CA SER A 95 -8.06 -3.25 0.97
C SER A 95 -7.46 -3.58 -0.40
N TYR A 96 -7.45 -2.61 -1.34
CA TYR A 96 -6.87 -2.79 -2.66
C TYR A 96 -5.34 -2.84 -2.64
N SER A 97 -4.66 -2.10 -1.74
CA SER A 97 -3.19 -2.04 -1.71
C SER A 97 -2.52 -3.40 -1.51
N GLY A 98 -3.19 -4.36 -0.86
CA GLY A 98 -2.69 -5.73 -0.74
C GLY A 98 -2.71 -6.50 -2.08
N ILE A 99 -3.75 -6.28 -2.89
CA ILE A 99 -3.88 -6.84 -4.24
C ILE A 99 -2.81 -6.23 -5.15
N ASP A 100 -2.69 -4.91 -5.09
CA ASP A 100 -1.74 -4.13 -5.87
C ASP A 100 -0.29 -4.64 -5.68
N ASN A 101 0.16 -4.72 -4.42
CA ASN A 101 1.49 -5.25 -4.09
C ASN A 101 1.68 -6.71 -4.56
N THR A 102 0.66 -7.56 -4.39
CA THR A 102 0.74 -8.98 -4.81
C THR A 102 0.83 -9.10 -6.33
N TRP A 103 0.04 -8.31 -7.05
CA TRP A 103 0.07 -8.25 -8.51
C TRP A 103 1.42 -7.79 -9.03
N HIS A 104 1.96 -6.71 -8.47
CA HIS A 104 3.25 -6.18 -8.91
C HIS A 104 4.43 -7.10 -8.58
N HIS A 105 4.39 -7.78 -7.43
CA HIS A 105 5.38 -8.81 -7.12
C HIS A 105 5.33 -9.96 -8.16
N LEU A 106 4.13 -10.44 -8.50
CA LEU A 106 3.94 -11.44 -9.55
C LEU A 106 4.44 -10.93 -10.90
N GLN A 107 4.13 -9.68 -11.27
CA GLN A 107 4.58 -9.06 -12.51
C GLN A 107 6.11 -9.02 -12.58
N ALA A 108 6.79 -8.68 -11.49
CA ALA A 108 8.25 -8.67 -11.41
C ALA A 108 8.85 -10.07 -11.59
N GLN A 109 8.25 -11.10 -11.00
CA GLN A 109 8.67 -12.49 -11.22
C GLN A 109 8.48 -12.92 -12.68
N LEU A 110 7.34 -12.58 -13.29
CA LEU A 110 7.05 -12.91 -14.69
C LEU A 110 7.98 -12.20 -15.69
N ALA A 111 8.51 -11.04 -15.31
CA ALA A 111 9.50 -10.31 -16.10
C ALA A 111 10.89 -10.98 -16.10
N GLN A 112 11.15 -11.93 -15.19
CA GLN A 112 12.44 -12.61 -15.14
C GLN A 112 12.65 -13.52 -16.38
N PRO A 113 13.90 -13.65 -16.86
CA PRO A 113 14.22 -14.53 -17.99
C PRO A 113 13.77 -15.96 -17.74
N GLY A 114 13.08 -16.56 -18.71
CA GLY A 114 12.59 -17.95 -18.65
C GLY A 114 11.12 -18.11 -18.24
N PHE A 115 10.46 -17.06 -17.74
CA PHE A 115 9.04 -17.09 -17.37
C PHE A 115 8.12 -16.33 -18.33
N ASN A 116 8.70 -15.51 -19.20
CA ASN A 116 7.96 -14.68 -20.13
C ASN A 116 7.68 -15.43 -21.45
N THR A 117 6.69 -16.33 -21.46
CA THR A 117 6.17 -16.90 -22.72
C THR A 117 5.19 -15.92 -23.38
N PRO A 118 4.98 -15.99 -24.71
CA PRO A 118 4.04 -15.09 -25.38
C PRO A 118 2.59 -15.16 -24.84
N ALA A 119 2.14 -16.32 -24.36
CA ALA A 119 0.80 -16.47 -23.78
C ALA A 119 0.74 -15.77 -22.41
N VAL A 120 1.67 -16.10 -21.51
CA VAL A 120 1.81 -15.50 -20.18
C VAL A 120 1.97 -13.98 -20.28
N ALA A 121 2.78 -13.47 -21.22
CA ALA A 121 2.96 -12.03 -21.44
C ALA A 121 1.65 -11.31 -21.76
N ARG A 122 0.85 -11.88 -22.67
CA ARG A 122 -0.45 -11.31 -23.06
C ARG A 122 -1.45 -11.36 -21.91
N ALA A 123 -1.47 -12.45 -21.14
CA ALA A 123 -2.33 -12.56 -19.96
C ALA A 123 -1.94 -11.56 -18.88
N ALA A 124 -0.64 -11.41 -18.61
CA ALA A 124 -0.14 -10.43 -17.66
C ALA A 124 -0.46 -8.99 -18.07
N SER A 125 -0.38 -8.66 -19.37
CA SER A 125 -0.81 -7.35 -19.89
C SER A 125 -2.27 -7.04 -19.58
N ARG A 126 -3.17 -8.02 -19.78
CA ARG A 126 -4.61 -7.85 -19.49
C ARG A 126 -4.90 -7.62 -18.01
N VAL A 127 -4.15 -8.26 -17.11
CA VAL A 127 -4.25 -7.99 -15.67
C VAL A 127 -3.77 -6.58 -15.37
N GLY A 128 -2.62 -6.17 -15.92
CA GLY A 128 -2.09 -4.80 -15.75
C GLY A 128 -3.03 -3.70 -16.28
N GLU A 129 -3.74 -3.95 -17.39
CA GLU A 129 -4.74 -3.03 -17.93
C GLU A 129 -5.99 -2.92 -17.04
N ALA A 130 -6.41 -4.01 -16.40
CA ALA A 130 -7.50 -3.98 -15.42
C ALA A 130 -7.07 -3.25 -14.14
N ASP A 131 -5.88 -3.55 -13.64
CA ASP A 131 -5.27 -2.91 -12.47
C ASP A 131 -5.12 -1.39 -12.67
N ALA A 132 -4.60 -0.95 -13.81
CA ALA A 132 -4.46 0.48 -14.13
C ALA A 132 -5.82 1.22 -14.18
N ARG A 133 -6.88 0.54 -14.65
CA ARG A 133 -8.24 1.10 -14.64
C ARG A 133 -8.82 1.16 -13.22
N ILE A 134 -8.54 0.16 -12.38
CA ILE A 134 -8.94 0.19 -10.96
C ILE A 134 -8.24 1.34 -10.24
N HIS A 135 -6.95 1.55 -10.48
CA HIS A 135 -6.21 2.71 -9.98
C HIS A 135 -6.91 4.03 -10.36
N GLN A 136 -7.28 4.22 -11.63
CA GLN A 136 -8.01 5.41 -12.08
C GLN A 136 -9.33 5.62 -11.34
N VAL A 137 -10.15 4.58 -11.18
CA VAL A 137 -11.45 4.68 -10.49
C VAL A 137 -11.29 4.94 -9.00
N LEU A 138 -10.25 4.38 -8.38
CA LEU A 138 -9.93 4.62 -6.98
C LEU A 138 -9.23 5.97 -6.73
N GLY A 139 -8.82 6.67 -7.79
CA GLY A 139 -7.97 7.86 -7.68
C GLY A 139 -6.61 7.53 -7.07
N LEU A 140 -6.06 6.36 -7.41
CA LEU A 140 -4.69 5.96 -7.09
C LEU A 140 -3.82 6.24 -8.32
N ASN A 141 -2.63 6.80 -8.15
CA ASN A 141 -1.72 6.97 -9.28
C ASN A 141 -1.20 5.64 -9.79
N THR A 142 -1.00 5.59 -11.11
CA THR A 142 -0.30 4.47 -11.75
C THR A 142 1.19 4.57 -11.43
N LEU A 143 1.74 3.52 -10.83
CA LEU A 143 3.16 3.44 -10.50
C LEU A 143 4.00 3.47 -11.80
N PRO A 144 5.18 4.14 -11.80
CA PRO A 144 6.04 4.14 -12.97
C PRO A 144 6.43 2.72 -13.38
N ALA A 145 6.53 2.48 -14.69
CA ALA A 145 7.13 1.26 -15.20
C ALA A 145 8.52 1.09 -14.57
N ASN A 146 8.78 -0.08 -13.97
CA ASN A 146 9.99 -0.48 -13.22
C ASN A 146 9.99 -0.22 -11.71
N TYR A 147 8.88 0.21 -11.11
CA TYR A 147 8.79 0.45 -9.65
C TYR A 147 9.04 -0.79 -8.77
N TYR A 148 8.87 -2.01 -9.28
CA TYR A 148 9.13 -3.30 -8.58
C TYR A 148 10.17 -4.19 -9.28
N GLY A 149 10.97 -3.62 -10.19
CA GLY A 149 12.05 -4.38 -10.83
C GLY A 149 13.23 -4.59 -9.88
N ALA A 150 14.07 -5.60 -10.13
CA ALA A 150 15.36 -5.84 -9.45
C ALA A 150 16.43 -4.76 -9.75
N GLY A 151 16.00 -3.51 -10.01
CA GLY A 151 16.83 -2.37 -10.34
C GLY A 151 17.32 -1.62 -9.11
N GLN A 152 18.21 -0.65 -9.33
CA GLN A 152 18.63 0.27 -8.27
C GLN A 152 17.42 1.05 -7.73
N ALA A 153 17.45 1.39 -6.44
CA ALA A 153 16.45 2.24 -5.82
C ALA A 153 16.16 3.49 -6.70
N PRO A 154 14.88 3.90 -6.84
CA PRO A 154 14.52 5.08 -7.63
C PRO A 154 15.35 6.30 -7.22
N THR A 155 15.66 7.16 -8.18
CA THR A 155 16.35 8.45 -7.92
C THR A 155 15.62 9.57 -8.64
N GLY A 156 15.74 10.81 -8.14
CA GLY A 156 15.08 11.97 -8.73
C GLY A 156 13.55 11.88 -8.62
N MET A 157 12.82 12.28 -9.66
CA MET A 157 11.35 12.38 -9.59
C MET A 157 10.62 11.07 -9.28
N ALA A 158 11.21 9.92 -9.63
CA ALA A 158 10.63 8.62 -9.26
C ALA A 158 10.75 8.35 -7.75
N GLU A 159 11.84 8.81 -7.11
CA GLU A 159 11.99 8.78 -5.66
C GLU A 159 11.05 9.79 -4.99
N THR A 160 10.92 10.99 -5.56
CA THR A 160 9.93 11.97 -5.11
C THR A 160 8.51 11.39 -5.11
N GLN A 161 8.10 10.73 -6.19
CA GLN A 161 6.78 10.09 -6.28
C GLN A 161 6.62 8.97 -5.25
N ARG A 162 7.64 8.14 -5.06
CA ARG A 162 7.65 7.08 -4.04
C ARG A 162 7.46 7.65 -2.63
N LEU A 163 8.22 8.69 -2.30
CA LEU A 163 8.15 9.35 -1.00
C LEU A 163 6.82 10.08 -0.81
N ALA A 164 6.27 10.70 -1.84
CA ALA A 164 4.94 11.32 -1.82
C ALA A 164 3.84 10.29 -1.58
N HIS A 165 3.88 9.14 -2.27
CA HIS A 165 2.95 8.04 -2.03
C HIS A 165 3.05 7.51 -0.59
N ALA A 166 4.27 7.28 -0.10
CA ALA A 166 4.46 6.89 1.29
C ALA A 166 3.90 7.95 2.26
N LEU A 167 4.06 9.24 1.94
CA LEU A 167 3.53 10.33 2.76
C LEU A 167 1.99 10.30 2.85
N VAL A 168 1.30 9.97 1.76
CA VAL A 168 -0.17 9.75 1.74
C VAL A 168 -0.56 8.65 2.72
N GLU A 169 0.03 7.46 2.58
CA GLU A 169 -0.24 6.32 3.47
C GLU A 169 -0.05 6.71 4.95
N ARG A 170 0.96 7.55 5.25
CA ARG A 170 1.32 7.95 6.62
C ARG A 170 0.34 8.96 7.19
N ALA A 171 -0.07 9.94 6.38
CA ALA A 171 -1.07 10.92 6.78
C ALA A 171 -2.44 10.27 7.01
N GLU A 172 -2.81 9.32 6.17
CA GLU A 172 -4.04 8.54 6.30
C GLU A 172 -4.04 7.69 7.57
N ALA A 173 -2.98 6.93 7.81
CA ALA A 173 -2.85 6.11 9.01
C ALA A 173 -2.85 6.95 10.30
N LEU A 174 -2.28 8.16 10.26
CA LEU A 174 -2.36 9.13 11.35
C LEU A 174 -3.81 9.55 11.62
N ALA A 175 -4.57 9.91 10.58
CA ALA A 175 -5.98 10.29 10.71
C ALA A 175 -6.82 9.16 11.32
N VAL A 176 -6.60 7.91 10.88
CA VAL A 176 -7.24 6.72 11.47
C VAL A 176 -6.89 6.57 12.95
N THR A 177 -5.61 6.72 13.29
CA THR A 177 -5.13 6.55 14.66
C THR A 177 -5.69 7.63 15.59
N ILE A 178 -5.74 8.89 15.13
CA ILE A 178 -6.37 9.99 15.89
C ILE A 178 -7.86 9.71 16.10
N ARG A 179 -8.58 9.26 15.05
CA ARG A 179 -10.00 8.92 15.15
C ARG A 179 -10.26 7.83 16.18
N ALA A 180 -9.42 6.79 16.19
CA ALA A 180 -9.56 5.66 17.10
C ALA A 180 -9.24 6.04 18.55
N ASP A 181 -8.18 6.82 18.77
CA ASP A 181 -7.57 6.95 20.10
C ASP A 181 -7.87 8.30 20.79
N MET A 182 -8.46 9.28 20.09
CA MET A 182 -8.75 10.62 20.63
C MET A 182 -10.26 10.97 20.66
N VAL A 183 -11.10 10.01 21.05
CA VAL A 183 -12.55 10.18 21.16
C VAL A 183 -12.90 11.30 22.17
N GLY A 184 -13.66 12.30 21.74
CA GLY A 184 -14.21 13.36 22.60
C GLY A 184 -13.34 14.61 22.82
N GLY A 185 -12.11 14.64 22.28
CA GLY A 185 -11.20 15.80 22.40
C GLY A 185 -10.35 16.12 21.18
N GLY A 186 -10.25 15.21 20.20
CA GLY A 186 -9.37 15.35 19.03
C GLY A 186 -10.04 15.85 17.74
N GLY A 187 -11.25 16.43 17.79
CA GLY A 187 -12.02 16.74 16.57
C GLY A 187 -11.29 17.64 15.56
N ARG A 188 -10.58 18.67 16.04
CA ARG A 188 -9.76 19.54 15.20
C ARG A 188 -8.51 18.81 14.67
N LEU A 189 -7.79 18.08 15.53
CA LEU A 189 -6.63 17.27 15.13
C LEU A 189 -6.99 16.24 14.05
N LEU A 190 -8.16 15.61 14.19
CA LEU A 190 -8.67 14.67 13.20
C LEU A 190 -8.93 15.38 11.86
N GLN A 191 -9.58 16.55 11.90
CA GLN A 191 -9.82 17.31 10.68
C GLN A 191 -8.51 17.74 10.00
N ASP A 192 -7.54 18.23 10.78
CA ASP A 192 -6.24 18.64 10.24
C ASP A 192 -5.45 17.44 9.68
N ALA A 193 -5.50 16.27 10.32
CA ALA A 193 -4.90 15.04 9.78
C ALA A 193 -5.59 14.54 8.50
N VAL A 194 -6.92 14.65 8.40
CA VAL A 194 -7.66 14.34 7.16
C VAL A 194 -7.29 15.33 6.04
N ASN A 195 -7.22 16.63 6.36
CA ASN A 195 -6.78 17.64 5.39
C ASN A 195 -5.34 17.40 4.94
N LEU A 196 -4.45 16.98 5.85
CA LEU A 196 -3.08 16.62 5.55
C LEU A 196 -3.01 15.43 4.59
N ALA A 197 -3.80 14.38 4.83
CA ALA A 197 -3.89 13.23 3.93
C ALA A 197 -4.37 13.64 2.53
N GLN A 198 -5.42 14.46 2.44
CA GLN A 198 -5.92 14.98 1.16
C GLN A 198 -4.88 15.85 0.44
N ALA A 199 -4.15 16.70 1.18
CA ALA A 199 -3.11 17.53 0.58
C ALA A 199 -1.93 16.70 0.09
N ALA A 200 -1.53 15.66 0.83
CA ALA A 200 -0.52 14.71 0.41
C ALA A 200 -0.96 13.96 -0.85
N ASP A 201 -2.23 13.56 -0.94
CA ASP A 201 -2.82 12.86 -2.10
C ASP A 201 -2.80 13.77 -3.32
N LEU A 202 -3.29 15.01 -3.19
CA LEU A 202 -3.23 16.01 -4.26
C LEU A 202 -1.81 16.35 -4.70
N PHE A 203 -0.86 16.39 -3.75
CA PHE A 203 0.55 16.60 -4.08
C PHE A 203 1.10 15.42 -4.87
N HIS A 204 0.87 14.20 -4.40
CA HIS A 204 1.24 12.97 -5.07
C HIS A 204 0.65 12.88 -6.50
N ASP A 205 -0.63 13.19 -6.67
CA ASP A 205 -1.35 13.25 -7.95
C ASP A 205 -0.83 14.35 -8.88
N GLY A 206 -0.26 15.42 -8.33
CA GLY A 206 0.35 16.50 -9.08
C GLY A 206 1.77 16.22 -9.58
N ILE A 207 2.39 15.10 -9.18
CA ILE A 207 3.76 14.77 -9.59
C ILE A 207 3.78 14.26 -11.04
N ASP A 208 4.36 15.07 -11.93
CA ASP A 208 4.77 14.63 -13.26
C ASP A 208 6.24 14.18 -13.22
N LEU A 209 6.49 12.91 -13.58
CA LEU A 209 7.83 12.31 -13.60
C LEU A 209 8.80 13.00 -14.57
N ASN A 210 8.27 13.73 -15.56
CA ASN A 210 9.06 14.50 -16.52
C ASN A 210 9.16 15.98 -16.13
N ALA A 211 8.46 16.41 -15.07
CA ALA A 211 8.53 17.77 -14.60
C ALA A 211 9.88 18.08 -13.95
N ARG A 212 10.18 19.37 -13.88
CA ARG A 212 11.35 19.84 -13.14
C ARG A 212 11.09 19.77 -11.63
N PRO A 213 12.12 19.47 -10.81
CA PRO A 213 11.97 19.35 -9.35
C PRO A 213 11.39 20.59 -8.65
N ASP A 214 11.54 21.78 -9.22
CA ASP A 214 10.97 23.02 -8.66
C ASP A 214 9.43 23.04 -8.68
N ILE A 215 8.80 22.35 -9.62
CA ILE A 215 7.33 22.23 -9.66
C ILE A 215 6.85 21.39 -8.47
N ALA A 216 7.53 20.27 -8.19
CA ALA A 216 7.22 19.43 -7.03
C ALA A 216 7.48 20.16 -5.70
N ARG A 217 8.56 20.95 -5.58
CA ARG A 217 8.79 21.81 -4.40
C ARG A 217 7.61 22.73 -4.12
N ASN A 218 7.08 23.38 -5.15
CA ASN A 218 5.95 24.29 -5.02
C ASN A 218 4.66 23.55 -4.65
N GLY A 219 4.42 22.38 -5.24
CA GLY A 219 3.27 21.53 -4.90
C GLY A 219 3.30 21.05 -3.45
N PHE A 220 4.50 20.75 -2.93
CA PHE A 220 4.69 20.26 -1.57
C PHE A 220 4.42 21.31 -0.47
N ALA A 221 4.45 22.61 -0.81
CA ALA A 221 4.30 23.69 0.18
C ALA A 221 2.98 23.62 0.98
N GLY A 222 1.89 23.17 0.35
CA GLY A 222 0.60 22.99 1.02
C GLY A 222 0.63 21.87 2.07
N VAL A 223 1.35 20.79 1.79
CA VAL A 223 1.53 19.67 2.72
C VAL A 223 2.39 20.10 3.91
N ALA A 224 3.51 20.77 3.64
CA ALA A 224 4.39 21.30 4.69
C ALA A 224 3.65 22.25 5.65
N ALA A 225 2.84 23.17 5.13
CA ALA A 225 2.08 24.12 5.96
C ALA A 225 1.02 23.43 6.86
N LEU A 226 0.41 22.34 6.39
CA LEU A 226 -0.52 21.53 7.20
C LEU A 226 0.23 20.68 8.22
N SER A 227 1.39 20.12 7.85
CA SER A 227 2.28 19.41 8.77
C SER A 227 2.71 20.31 9.93
N ASP A 228 3.23 21.50 9.63
CA ASP A 228 3.67 22.48 10.64
C ASP A 228 2.52 22.87 11.60
N ARG A 229 1.29 23.01 11.09
CA ARG A 229 0.11 23.27 11.91
C ARG A 229 -0.23 22.10 12.82
N LEU A 230 -0.22 20.88 12.28
CA LEU A 230 -0.54 19.68 13.05
C LEU A 230 0.51 19.43 14.15
N GLU A 231 1.78 19.73 13.87
CA GLU A 231 2.86 19.70 14.86
C GLU A 231 2.56 20.65 16.04
N GLN A 232 2.17 21.89 15.76
CA GLN A 232 1.82 22.88 16.78
C GLN A 232 0.64 22.42 17.63
N ASP A 233 -0.39 21.85 17.00
CA ASP A 233 -1.58 21.37 17.71
C ASP A 233 -1.26 20.12 18.56
N LEU A 234 -0.40 19.20 18.08
CA LEU A 234 0.07 18.04 18.85
C LEU A 234 1.03 18.43 19.98
N ALA A 235 1.79 19.51 19.85
CA ALA A 235 2.61 20.05 20.92
C ALA A 235 1.77 20.66 22.06
N ALA A 236 0.58 21.17 21.74
CA ALA A 236 -0.33 21.78 22.71
C ALA A 236 -1.08 20.74 23.57
N ILE A 237 -1.33 19.54 23.02
CA ILE A 237 -2.06 18.46 23.70
C ILE A 237 -1.24 17.17 23.57
N PRO A 238 -0.61 16.66 24.65
CA PRO A 238 0.21 15.45 24.58
C PRO A 238 -0.59 14.29 23.98
N PRO A 239 -0.24 13.82 22.78
CA PRO A 239 -1.01 12.78 22.12
C PRO A 239 -0.80 11.42 22.80
N PRO A 240 -1.77 10.51 22.71
CA PRO A 240 -1.55 9.12 23.09
C PRO A 240 -0.34 8.52 22.34
N PRO A 241 0.39 7.55 22.93
CA PRO A 241 1.61 7.00 22.33
C PRO A 241 1.44 6.50 20.88
N ARG A 242 0.28 5.93 20.54
CA ARG A 242 -0.01 5.46 19.18
C ARG A 242 -0.14 6.62 18.19
N VAL A 243 -0.77 7.72 18.58
CA VAL A 243 -0.86 8.94 17.77
C VAL A 243 0.52 9.57 17.61
N GLN A 244 1.32 9.59 18.68
CA GLN A 244 2.70 10.09 18.63
C GLN A 244 3.58 9.26 17.66
N ALA A 245 3.48 7.93 17.72
CA ALA A 245 4.21 7.04 16.81
C ALA A 245 3.78 7.23 15.35
N ALA A 246 2.47 7.37 15.09
CA ALA A 246 1.95 7.63 13.74
C ALA A 246 2.43 8.99 13.21
N TRP A 247 2.48 10.02 14.07
CA TRP A 247 3.00 11.34 13.71
C TRP A 247 4.50 11.30 13.38
N GLN A 248 5.30 10.61 14.19
CA GLN A 248 6.73 10.42 13.92
C GLN A 248 6.98 9.66 12.61
N ALA A 249 6.15 8.66 12.29
CA ALA A 249 6.24 7.95 11.02
C ALA A 249 5.97 8.89 9.83
N PHE A 250 4.97 9.76 9.92
CA PHE A 250 4.70 10.79 8.92
C PHE A 250 5.90 11.74 8.78
N GLN A 251 6.41 12.30 9.89
CA GLN A 251 7.54 13.23 9.87
C GLN A 251 8.81 12.59 9.27
N ALA A 252 9.09 11.31 9.53
CA ALA A 252 10.23 10.62 8.96
C ALA A 252 10.19 10.60 7.43
N VAL A 253 9.03 10.33 6.83
CA VAL A 253 8.86 10.38 5.37
C VAL A 253 8.92 11.81 4.85
N GLU A 254 8.32 12.76 5.58
CA GLU A 254 8.37 14.17 5.23
C GLU A 254 9.81 14.70 5.13
N VAL A 255 10.67 14.33 6.08
CA VAL A 255 12.10 14.71 6.08
C VAL A 255 12.80 14.17 4.85
N LEU A 256 12.60 12.89 4.52
CA LEU A 256 13.19 12.29 3.33
C LEU A 256 12.72 12.99 2.06
N LEU A 257 11.42 13.28 1.96
CA LEU A 257 10.86 14.01 0.83
C LEU A 257 11.42 15.44 0.73
N ARG A 258 11.56 16.15 1.85
CA ARG A 258 12.23 17.46 1.89
C ARG A 258 13.68 17.35 1.42
N GLN A 259 14.42 16.33 1.84
CA GLN A 259 15.81 16.11 1.39
C GLN A 259 15.88 15.85 -0.13
N ASP A 260 15.03 14.98 -0.65
CA ASP A 260 14.97 14.66 -2.08
C ASP A 260 14.58 15.89 -2.91
N LEU A 261 13.62 16.67 -2.41
CA LEU A 261 13.25 17.96 -2.99
C LEU A 261 14.32 19.04 -2.76
N GLY A 262 15.39 18.81 -2.00
CA GLY A 262 16.40 19.84 -1.69
C GLY A 262 15.86 21.02 -0.89
N LEU A 263 14.83 20.77 -0.07
CA LEU A 263 14.25 21.70 0.90
C LEU A 263 14.99 21.60 2.24
N PRO A 264 15.05 22.69 3.02
CA PRO A 264 15.67 22.66 4.33
C PRO A 264 14.87 21.79 5.31
N ASN A 265 15.60 21.03 6.14
CA ASN A 265 15.05 20.34 7.30
C ASN A 265 15.51 21.04 8.57
N ALA A 266 14.67 21.10 9.60
CA ALA A 266 15.12 21.60 10.88
C ALA A 266 16.07 20.58 11.55
N PRO A 267 17.04 21.02 12.38
CA PRO A 267 17.98 20.11 13.04
C PRO A 267 17.30 19.06 13.92
N GLN A 268 16.16 19.42 14.53
CA GLN A 268 15.33 18.52 15.33
C GLN A 268 14.69 17.40 14.50
N ASP A 269 14.37 17.67 13.23
CA ASP A 269 13.79 16.67 12.31
C ASP A 269 14.86 15.65 11.88
N LEU A 270 16.10 16.11 11.73
CA LEU A 270 17.25 15.24 11.41
C LEU A 270 17.60 14.29 12.56
N ALA A 271 17.36 14.69 13.81
CA ALA A 271 17.58 13.83 14.98
C ALA A 271 16.59 12.65 15.03
N LEU A 272 15.38 12.82 14.49
CA LEU A 272 14.39 11.75 14.35
C LEU A 272 14.77 10.75 13.23
N SER A 273 15.57 11.19 12.25
CA SER A 273 16.09 10.33 11.17
C SER A 273 17.47 9.72 11.45
N ALA A 274 18.19 10.20 12.47
CA ALA A 274 19.55 9.79 12.75
C ALA A 274 19.61 8.49 13.56
N ILE A 275 20.08 7.40 12.95
CA ILE A 275 20.51 6.20 13.67
C ILE A 275 21.85 6.51 14.36
N PRO A 276 22.03 6.27 15.67
CA PRO A 276 23.28 6.54 16.37
C PRO A 276 24.44 5.73 15.77
N VAL A 277 25.48 6.44 15.30
CA VAL A 277 26.69 5.81 14.75
C VAL A 277 27.50 5.20 15.90
N GLY A 278 27.55 3.86 15.98
CA GLY A 278 28.41 3.13 16.92
C GLY A 278 27.79 1.90 17.60
N SER A 279 26.47 1.74 17.52
CA SER A 279 25.76 0.54 18.00
C SER A 279 25.27 -0.30 16.81
N PRO A 280 25.23 -1.64 16.89
CA PRO A 280 24.57 -2.46 15.88
C PRO A 280 23.15 -1.93 15.66
N SER A 281 22.78 -1.67 14.40
CA SER A 281 21.46 -1.14 14.09
C SER A 281 20.39 -2.04 14.72
N PRO A 282 19.44 -1.49 15.50
CA PRO A 282 18.38 -2.30 16.10
C PRO A 282 17.54 -3.03 15.05
N VAL A 283 17.47 -2.49 13.83
CA VAL A 283 16.84 -3.15 12.67
C VAL A 283 17.57 -4.45 12.28
N VAL A 284 18.90 -4.46 12.31
CA VAL A 284 19.70 -5.66 12.00
C VAL A 284 19.43 -6.76 13.02
N ALA A 285 19.42 -6.41 14.31
CA ALA A 285 19.15 -7.37 15.38
C ALA A 285 17.74 -7.98 15.28
N LEU A 286 16.72 -7.17 14.96
CA LEU A 286 15.37 -7.67 14.74
C LEU A 286 15.24 -8.50 13.46
N ALA A 287 15.96 -8.13 12.39
CA ALA A 287 16.01 -8.93 11.16
C ALA A 287 16.66 -10.31 11.40
N ASP A 288 17.76 -10.37 12.16
CA ASP A 288 18.37 -11.63 12.60
C ASP A 288 17.40 -12.48 13.43
N GLN A 289 16.66 -11.83 14.35
CA GLN A 289 15.63 -12.49 15.16
C GLN A 289 14.51 -13.07 14.27
N LEU A 290 14.02 -12.30 13.29
CA LEU A 290 12.97 -12.75 12.38
C LEU A 290 13.43 -13.96 11.56
N VAL A 291 14.62 -13.92 10.98
CA VAL A 291 15.21 -15.06 10.26
C VAL A 291 15.28 -16.30 11.16
N THR A 292 15.71 -16.13 12.41
CA THR A 292 15.76 -17.23 13.39
C THR A 292 14.38 -17.81 13.69
N GLN A 293 13.37 -16.95 13.90
CA GLN A 293 11.99 -17.37 14.16
C GLN A 293 11.39 -18.14 12.98
N VAL A 294 11.61 -17.68 11.75
CA VAL A 294 11.10 -18.33 10.53
C VAL A 294 11.81 -19.67 10.32
N ASN A 295 13.14 -19.75 10.50
CA ASN A 295 13.91 -20.99 10.41
C ASN A 295 13.37 -22.05 11.39
N ALA A 296 13.17 -21.66 12.64
CA ALA A 296 12.64 -22.57 13.66
C ALA A 296 11.23 -23.04 13.31
N PHE A 297 10.38 -22.17 12.74
CA PHE A 297 9.04 -22.54 12.30
C PHE A 297 9.09 -23.58 11.17
N ILE A 298 9.90 -23.35 10.14
CA ILE A 298 10.10 -24.28 9.02
C ILE A 298 10.58 -25.64 9.52
N GLN A 299 11.56 -25.65 10.43
CA GLN A 299 12.15 -26.89 10.97
C GLN A 299 11.12 -27.75 11.71
N VAL A 300 10.25 -27.13 12.50
CA VAL A 300 9.21 -27.84 13.27
C VAL A 300 8.02 -28.18 12.37
N PHE A 301 7.52 -27.22 11.62
CA PHE A 301 6.29 -27.36 10.84
C PHE A 301 6.44 -28.35 9.69
N SER A 302 7.61 -28.42 9.03
CA SER A 302 7.86 -29.34 7.91
C SER A 302 7.60 -30.81 8.26
N GLN A 303 7.80 -31.22 9.51
CA GLN A 303 7.54 -32.59 9.98
C GLN A 303 6.04 -32.92 10.04
N THR A 304 5.21 -31.89 10.19
CA THR A 304 3.75 -32.00 10.34
C THR A 304 2.97 -31.48 9.13
N ALA A 305 3.64 -30.88 8.14
CA ALA A 305 3.01 -30.20 7.02
C ALA A 305 2.05 -31.10 6.24
N GLY A 306 2.38 -32.39 6.08
CA GLY A 306 1.49 -33.35 5.39
C GLY A 306 0.18 -33.66 6.12
N ALA A 307 0.09 -33.38 7.42
CA ALA A 307 -1.10 -33.61 8.24
C ALA A 307 -1.95 -32.35 8.45
N VAL A 308 -1.43 -31.18 8.09
CA VAL A 308 -2.14 -29.90 8.20
C VAL A 308 -2.81 -29.59 6.87
N PRO A 309 -4.12 -29.23 6.85
CA PRO A 309 -4.76 -28.72 5.64
C PRO A 309 -3.92 -27.58 5.06
N GLU A 310 -3.63 -27.62 3.76
CA GLU A 310 -2.76 -26.63 3.11
C GLU A 310 -1.31 -26.57 3.64
N GLY A 311 -0.83 -27.58 4.37
CA GLY A 311 0.50 -27.51 4.99
C GLY A 311 1.66 -27.35 3.99
N GLY A 312 1.50 -27.83 2.76
CA GLY A 312 2.45 -27.52 1.67
C GLY A 312 2.53 -26.01 1.37
N PHE A 313 1.40 -25.33 1.34
CA PHE A 313 1.34 -23.88 1.11
C PHE A 313 1.90 -23.09 2.30
N PHE A 314 1.64 -23.52 3.54
CA PHE A 314 2.30 -22.93 4.73
C PHE A 314 3.82 -22.99 4.64
N LEU A 315 4.35 -24.15 4.23
CA LEU A 315 5.78 -24.34 4.13
C LEU A 315 6.38 -23.45 3.03
N ALA A 316 5.69 -23.33 1.88
CA ALA A 316 6.09 -22.43 0.81
C ALA A 316 6.08 -20.95 1.25
N ASP A 317 5.00 -20.49 1.90
CA ASP A 317 4.89 -19.12 2.41
C ASP A 317 6.02 -18.82 3.41
N ALA A 318 6.30 -19.75 4.33
CA ALA A 318 7.37 -19.60 5.31
C ALA A 318 8.77 -19.58 4.66
N GLN A 319 9.02 -20.41 3.64
CA GLN A 319 10.29 -20.41 2.90
C GLN A 319 10.51 -19.10 2.13
N ARG A 320 9.46 -18.53 1.53
CA ARG A 320 9.55 -17.21 0.89
C ARG A 320 9.83 -16.12 1.92
N LEU A 321 9.12 -16.15 3.06
CA LEU A 321 9.35 -15.22 4.17
C LEU A 321 10.79 -15.32 4.70
N GLN A 322 11.34 -16.54 4.76
CA GLN A 322 12.72 -16.78 5.16
C GLN A 322 13.70 -16.09 4.20
N ALA A 323 13.50 -16.25 2.89
CA ALA A 323 14.34 -15.63 1.86
C ALA A 323 14.27 -14.10 1.94
N ALA A 324 13.07 -13.53 1.94
CA ALA A 324 12.87 -12.09 2.04
C ALA A 324 13.46 -11.51 3.35
N ALA A 325 13.28 -12.18 4.49
CA ALA A 325 13.86 -11.76 5.75
C ALA A 325 15.39 -11.83 5.74
N ALA A 326 15.99 -12.82 5.06
CA ALA A 326 17.44 -12.93 4.91
C ALA A 326 18.02 -11.84 4.00
N ASP A 327 17.33 -11.48 2.92
CA ASP A 327 17.72 -10.38 2.02
C ASP A 327 17.61 -9.03 2.74
N PHE A 328 16.46 -8.75 3.36
CA PHE A 328 16.26 -7.55 4.17
C PHE A 328 17.33 -7.37 5.25
N ARG A 329 17.70 -8.46 5.95
CA ARG A 329 18.77 -8.47 6.94
C ARG A 329 20.13 -8.10 6.34
N GLN A 330 20.44 -8.58 5.13
CA GLN A 330 21.67 -8.21 4.43
C GLN A 330 21.68 -6.72 4.09
N ASP A 331 20.55 -6.18 3.64
CA ASP A 331 20.42 -4.76 3.31
C ASP A 331 20.51 -3.86 4.54
N ALA A 332 19.91 -4.28 5.65
CA ALA A 332 20.08 -3.63 6.94
C ALA A 332 21.56 -3.65 7.38
N ALA A 333 22.26 -4.77 7.18
CA ALA A 333 23.68 -4.89 7.52
C ALA A 333 24.60 -4.07 6.59
N ARG A 334 24.20 -3.86 5.32
CA ARG A 334 24.88 -2.95 4.38
C ARG A 334 24.70 -1.48 4.77
N GLY A 335 23.81 -1.18 5.71
CA GLY A 335 23.54 0.19 6.15
C GLY A 335 22.74 0.99 5.14
N LEU A 336 21.83 0.34 4.40
CA LEU A 336 20.85 1.09 3.60
C LEU A 336 20.10 2.09 4.48
N ASN A 337 19.68 3.22 3.89
CA ASN A 337 18.94 4.21 4.64
C ASN A 337 17.52 3.71 4.99
N THR A 338 16.87 4.34 5.96
CA THR A 338 15.55 3.91 6.46
C THR A 338 14.49 3.83 5.36
N GLY A 339 14.51 4.75 4.39
CA GLY A 339 13.55 4.76 3.28
C GLY A 339 13.73 3.59 2.31
N GLN A 340 14.98 3.18 2.07
CA GLN A 340 15.33 1.98 1.30
C GLN A 340 14.97 0.72 2.07
N LEU A 341 15.31 0.65 3.36
CA LEU A 341 14.95 -0.48 4.21
C LEU A 341 13.44 -0.66 4.31
N ALA A 342 12.67 0.42 4.46
CA ALA A 342 11.21 0.37 4.45
C ALA A 342 10.64 -0.18 3.14
N TYR A 343 11.32 0.08 2.01
CA TYR A 343 10.93 -0.48 0.71
C TYR A 343 11.20 -1.98 0.67
N GLU A 344 12.42 -2.42 0.97
CA GLU A 344 12.79 -3.84 1.00
C GLU A 344 11.95 -4.65 2.02
N PHE A 345 11.56 -4.02 3.12
CA PHE A 345 10.74 -4.67 4.15
C PHE A 345 9.30 -4.97 3.71
N ARG A 346 8.79 -4.31 2.66
CA ARG A 346 7.41 -4.55 2.17
C ARG A 346 7.18 -6.00 1.75
N ASP A 347 8.18 -6.65 1.16
CA ASP A 347 8.09 -8.05 0.78
C ASP A 347 8.01 -8.97 2.01
N VAL A 348 8.79 -8.66 3.06
CA VAL A 348 8.75 -9.38 4.33
C VAL A 348 7.37 -9.25 4.98
N ASP A 349 6.82 -8.04 5.03
CA ASP A 349 5.49 -7.77 5.60
C ASP A 349 4.39 -8.50 4.82
N ALA A 350 4.37 -8.36 3.49
CA ALA A 350 3.37 -9.01 2.63
C ALA A 350 3.37 -10.54 2.79
N LEU A 351 4.56 -11.15 2.80
CA LEU A 351 4.71 -12.61 2.97
C LEU A 351 4.28 -13.07 4.37
N TRP A 352 4.58 -12.31 5.41
CA TRP A 352 4.09 -12.63 6.75
C TRP A 352 2.57 -12.46 6.85
N GLN A 353 1.99 -11.40 6.30
CA GLN A 353 0.53 -11.22 6.32
C GLN A 353 -0.20 -12.36 5.63
N ARG A 354 0.34 -12.85 4.50
CA ARG A 354 -0.14 -14.05 3.80
C ARG A 354 -0.10 -15.29 4.71
N LEU A 355 1.05 -15.55 5.35
CA LEU A 355 1.21 -16.65 6.31
C LEU A 355 0.24 -16.52 7.50
N ALA A 356 0.08 -15.32 8.06
CA ALA A 356 -0.80 -15.05 9.20
C ALA A 356 -2.28 -15.21 8.84
N ARG A 357 -2.74 -14.71 7.68
CA ARG A 357 -4.11 -14.91 7.18
C ARG A 357 -4.42 -16.40 7.01
N ARG A 358 -3.51 -17.16 6.39
CA ARG A 358 -3.68 -18.61 6.23
C ARG A 358 -3.71 -19.31 7.59
N THR A 359 -2.84 -18.93 8.52
CA THR A 359 -2.83 -19.40 9.91
C THR A 359 -4.19 -19.21 10.56
N ASN A 360 -4.74 -18.00 10.51
CA ASN A 360 -6.04 -17.68 11.12
C ASN A 360 -7.19 -18.48 10.49
N ARG A 361 -7.21 -18.60 9.16
CA ARG A 361 -8.23 -19.36 8.42
C ARG A 361 -8.27 -20.83 8.80
N ILE A 362 -7.11 -21.46 8.97
CA ILE A 362 -7.01 -22.90 9.27
C ILE A 362 -7.08 -23.19 10.76
N ALA A 363 -6.50 -22.33 11.60
CA ALA A 363 -6.57 -22.46 13.04
C ALA A 363 -8.03 -22.42 13.52
N ARG A 364 -8.89 -21.56 12.94
CA ARG A 364 -10.29 -21.37 13.34
C ARG A 364 -10.45 -21.18 14.86
N GLY A 365 -9.57 -20.38 15.46
CA GLY A 365 -9.54 -20.12 16.90
C GLY A 365 -8.80 -21.16 17.75
N ARG A 366 -8.20 -22.20 17.15
CA ARG A 366 -7.30 -23.11 17.88
C ARG A 366 -5.98 -22.40 18.23
N SER A 367 -5.35 -22.81 19.32
CA SER A 367 -4.02 -22.39 19.72
C SER A 367 -3.03 -23.56 19.63
N GLY A 368 -1.75 -23.25 19.47
CA GLY A 368 -0.68 -24.25 19.44
C GLY A 368 0.68 -23.63 19.18
N PRO A 369 1.78 -24.39 19.34
CA PRO A 369 3.15 -23.85 19.25
C PRO A 369 3.43 -23.16 17.90
N ASN A 370 3.03 -23.77 16.78
CA ASN A 370 3.24 -23.20 15.44
C ASN A 370 2.45 -21.90 15.23
N ILE A 371 1.23 -21.79 15.79
CA ILE A 371 0.38 -20.60 15.71
C ILE A 371 0.99 -19.46 16.54
N GLN A 372 1.46 -19.77 17.75
CA GLN A 372 2.17 -18.83 18.61
C GLN A 372 3.46 -18.32 17.95
N GLN A 373 4.16 -19.17 17.20
CA GLN A 373 5.37 -18.79 16.50
C GLN A 373 5.09 -17.81 15.35
N VAL A 374 4.03 -18.01 14.57
CA VAL A 374 3.59 -17.02 13.55
C VAL A 374 3.21 -15.69 14.20
N ALA A 375 2.56 -15.71 15.36
CA ALA A 375 2.25 -14.50 16.12
C ALA A 375 3.53 -13.78 16.59
N SER A 376 4.54 -14.53 17.05
CA SER A 376 5.82 -13.98 17.49
C SER A 376 6.62 -13.36 16.34
N MET A 377 6.57 -13.93 15.14
CA MET A 377 7.12 -13.28 13.93
C MET A 377 6.44 -11.92 13.69
N GLY A 378 5.11 -11.86 13.82
CA GLY A 378 4.34 -10.63 13.66
C GLY A 378 4.73 -9.54 14.65
N GLN A 379 5.10 -9.90 15.89
CA GLN A 379 5.61 -8.96 16.88
C GLN A 379 6.97 -8.38 16.46
N THR A 380 7.89 -9.23 15.97
CA THR A 380 9.19 -8.77 15.46
C THR A 380 9.00 -7.85 14.26
N ILE A 381 8.10 -8.20 13.34
CA ILE A 381 7.76 -7.37 12.16
C ILE A 381 7.17 -6.02 12.58
N ALA A 382 6.29 -6.00 13.57
CA ALA A 382 5.75 -4.75 14.12
C ALA A 382 6.85 -3.86 14.72
N GLN A 383 7.83 -4.44 15.40
CA GLN A 383 8.98 -3.69 15.94
C GLN A 383 9.86 -3.12 14.81
N ILE A 384 10.09 -3.89 13.74
CA ILE A 384 10.80 -3.40 12.56
C ILE A 384 10.02 -2.25 11.91
N HIS A 385 8.70 -2.36 11.75
CA HIS A 385 7.85 -1.27 11.26
C HIS A 385 8.01 0.01 12.08
N GLN A 386 8.02 -0.09 13.41
CA GLN A 386 8.21 1.07 14.29
C GLN A 386 9.57 1.74 14.04
N LEU A 387 10.64 0.95 13.92
CA LEU A 387 11.98 1.49 13.65
C LEU A 387 12.13 2.08 12.24
N LEU A 388 11.39 1.53 11.26
CA LEU A 388 11.40 2.01 9.88
C LEU A 388 10.41 3.15 9.62
N GLY A 389 9.63 3.57 10.62
CA GLY A 389 8.59 4.57 10.44
C GLY A 389 7.50 4.11 9.46
N MET A 390 7.13 2.82 9.49
CA MET A 390 6.05 2.23 8.70
C MET A 390 4.73 2.15 9.53
N PRO A 391 3.66 2.89 9.18
CA PRO A 391 2.36 2.94 9.77
C PRO A 391 1.45 1.87 9.15
N GLY A 392 0.21 1.78 9.64
CA GLY A 392 -0.81 0.91 9.06
C GLY A 392 -0.71 -0.55 9.47
N PHE A 393 0.36 -0.97 10.16
CA PHE A 393 0.43 -2.30 10.75
C PHE A 393 -0.37 -2.33 12.04
N ALA A 394 -1.67 -2.62 11.91
CA ALA A 394 -2.37 -3.27 13.00
C ALA A 394 -1.77 -4.69 13.09
N PRO A 395 -1.08 -5.07 14.19
CA PRO A 395 -0.66 -6.46 14.33
C PRO A 395 -1.93 -7.30 14.18
N MET A 396 -1.96 -8.14 13.16
CA MET A 396 -3.06 -9.07 12.98
C MET A 396 -3.08 -9.93 14.25
N VAL A 397 -4.01 -9.62 15.15
CA VAL A 397 -4.11 -10.33 16.42
C VAL A 397 -4.56 -11.72 16.05
N ILE A 398 -3.62 -12.66 16.07
CA ILE A 398 -3.96 -14.07 16.08
C ILE A 398 -4.71 -14.26 17.40
N SER A 399 -6.03 -14.36 17.34
CA SER A 399 -6.88 -14.56 18.50
C SER A 399 -6.52 -15.90 19.12
N ILE A 400 -5.61 -15.88 20.08
CA ILE A 400 -5.32 -17.02 20.96
C ILE A 400 -6.39 -16.95 22.05
N PRO A 401 -7.38 -17.85 22.09
CA PRO A 401 -8.27 -17.89 23.24
C PRO A 401 -7.43 -18.11 24.49
N THR A 402 -7.53 -17.18 25.44
CA THR A 402 -7.02 -17.40 26.80
C THR A 402 -7.73 -18.61 27.39
N PRO A 403 -6.98 -19.51 28.07
CA PRO A 403 -7.50 -20.77 28.57
C PRO A 403 -8.69 -20.62 29.52
#